data_AF-A0A838R6X2-F1
#
_entry.id   AF-A0A838R6X2-F1
#
_cell.length_a   1.000
_cell.length_b   1.000
_cell.length_c   1.000
_cell.angle_alpha   90.00
_cell.angle_beta   90.00
_cell.angle_gamma   90.00
#
_symmetry.space_group_name_H-M   'P 1'
#
loop_
_entity.id
_entity.type
_entity.pdbx_description
1 polymer ?
#
loop_
_entity_poly.entity_id
_entity_poly.type
_entity_poly.pdbx_seq_one_letter_code
_entity_poly.pdbx_strand_id
1 'polypeptide(L)'
;MPPVNGAKPVQWAEVRRLLLAVEVLSPGTARHDRFTKRRLYQAEGVPEYWIVDVNTRMVERWRPEDERAELLADTLTWQPDPSTPPLAVALDAYFAEVLGEAPDV
;
A
#
# COMPACT_ATOMS: atom_id res chain seq x y z
N MET A 1 4.93 9.35 -6.46
CA MET A 1 5.10 10.64 -5.75
C MET A 1 5.36 11.70 -6.82
N PRO A 2 4.43 12.63 -7.08
CA PRO A 2 4.67 13.71 -8.02
C PRO A 2 5.74 14.63 -7.43
N PRO A 3 6.76 15.02 -8.20
CA PRO A 3 7.84 15.83 -7.70
C PRO A 3 7.35 17.25 -7.37
N VAL A 4 7.89 17.83 -6.31
CA VAL A 4 7.76 19.27 -6.05
C VAL A 4 8.84 19.95 -6.89
N ASN A 5 8.44 20.70 -7.93
CA ASN A 5 9.36 21.39 -8.86
C ASN A 5 10.41 20.49 -9.57
N GLY A 6 10.12 19.21 -9.80
CA GLY A 6 11.02 18.29 -10.51
C GLY A 6 12.17 17.71 -9.65
N ALA A 7 12.29 18.10 -8.38
CA ALA A 7 13.28 17.54 -7.46
C ALA A 7 12.65 16.49 -6.53
N LYS A 8 13.40 15.42 -6.23
CA LYS A 8 13.02 14.48 -5.16
C LYS A 8 13.03 15.23 -3.82
N PRO A 9 12.01 15.10 -2.96
CA PRO A 9 12.02 15.70 -1.64
C PRO A 9 13.25 15.22 -0.86
N VAL A 10 14.06 16.16 -0.35
CA VAL A 10 15.30 15.83 0.40
C VAL A 10 15.05 15.85 1.90
N GLN A 11 14.00 16.56 2.33
CA GLN A 11 13.57 16.64 3.72
C GLN A 11 12.10 16.26 3.89
N TRP A 12 11.77 15.63 5.02
CA TRP A 12 10.39 15.25 5.35
C TRP A 12 9.41 16.44 5.38
N ALA A 13 9.89 17.63 5.74
CA ALA A 13 9.09 18.87 5.73
C ALA A 13 8.62 19.30 4.33
N GLU A 14 9.21 18.76 3.26
CA GLU A 14 8.83 19.05 1.88
C GLU A 14 7.67 18.16 1.38
N VAL A 15 7.33 17.10 2.13
CA VAL A 15 6.22 16.20 1.80
C VAL A 15 4.90 16.94 2.05
N ARG A 16 4.23 17.33 0.97
CA ARG A 16 2.98 18.10 1.02
C ARG A 16 1.71 17.25 1.01
N ARG A 17 1.81 16.02 0.52
CA ARG A 17 0.69 15.10 0.40
C ARG A 17 1.20 13.67 0.38
N LEU A 18 0.58 12.81 1.17
CA LEU A 18 0.79 11.37 1.09
C LEU A 18 -0.16 10.80 0.03
N LEU A 19 0.39 10.18 -1.01
CA LEU A 19 -0.42 9.53 -2.05
C LEU A 19 -0.73 8.06 -1.74
N LEU A 20 0.16 7.42 -1.00
CA LEU A 20 0.10 6.01 -0.64
C LEU A 20 0.84 5.82 0.68
N ALA A 21 0.22 5.11 1.61
CA ALA A 21 0.85 4.54 2.79
C ALA A 21 0.79 3.01 2.71
N VAL A 22 1.89 2.32 3.02
CA VAL A 22 1.93 0.86 3.03
C VAL A 22 2.44 0.40 4.39
N GLU A 23 1.70 -0.48 5.04
CA GLU A 23 2.06 -1.12 6.29
C GLU A 23 2.20 -2.63 6.08
N VAL A 24 3.33 -3.21 6.47
CA VAL A 24 3.54 -4.66 6.46
C VAL A 24 3.28 -5.18 7.87
N LEU A 25 2.36 -6.15 8.01
CA LEU A 25 2.01 -6.69 9.31
C LEU A 25 3.18 -7.44 9.94
N SER A 26 3.53 -7.07 11.17
CA SER A 26 4.41 -7.86 12.02
C SER A 26 3.63 -8.87 12.87
N PRO A 27 4.23 -10.01 13.25
CA PRO A 27 3.63 -10.92 14.23
C PRO A 27 3.47 -10.24 15.60
N GLY A 28 2.25 -9.83 15.95
CA GLY A 28 1.91 -9.27 17.27
C GLY A 28 1.41 -7.82 17.24
N THR A 29 0.41 -7.52 18.08
CA THR A 29 -0.26 -6.20 18.25
C THR A 29 -0.99 -5.58 17.05
N ALA A 30 -0.99 -6.23 15.89
CA ALA A 30 -1.52 -5.71 14.62
C ALA A 30 -2.97 -5.16 14.66
N ARG A 31 -3.89 -5.76 15.42
CA ARG A 31 -5.33 -5.45 15.25
C ARG A 31 -5.73 -4.05 15.74
N HIS A 32 -5.24 -3.63 16.90
CA HIS A 32 -5.61 -2.32 17.45
C HIS A 32 -4.87 -1.18 16.73
N ASP A 33 -3.60 -1.39 16.43
CA ASP A 33 -2.77 -0.42 15.70
C ASP A 33 -3.31 -0.18 14.29
N ARG A 34 -3.68 -1.26 13.58
CA ARG A 34 -4.33 -1.22 12.27
C ARG A 34 -5.57 -0.31 12.25
N PHE A 35 -6.43 -0.40 13.27
CA PHE A 35 -7.66 0.39 13.31
C PHE A 35 -7.39 1.87 13.55
N THR A 36 -6.45 2.18 14.44
CA THR A 36 -6.05 3.55 14.75
C THR A 36 -5.38 4.21 13.54
N LYS A 37 -4.41 3.55 12.91
CA LYS A 37 -3.72 4.04 11.72
C LYS A 37 -4.65 4.20 10.54
N ARG A 38 -5.54 3.23 10.28
CA ARG A 38 -6.55 3.34 9.23
C ARG A 38 -7.38 4.60 9.38
N ARG A 39 -7.94 4.84 10.57
CA ARG A 39 -8.76 6.03 10.85
C ARG A 39 -7.96 7.31 10.65
N LEU A 40 -6.71 7.35 11.09
CA LEU A 40 -5.82 8.48 10.89
C LEU A 40 -5.61 8.76 9.39
N TYR A 41 -5.20 7.76 8.60
CA TYR A 41 -4.94 7.94 7.18
C TYR A 41 -6.20 8.31 6.38
N GLN A 42 -7.37 7.75 6.73
CA GLN A 42 -8.65 8.16 6.13
C GLN A 42 -9.00 9.62 6.49
N ALA A 43 -8.84 10.02 7.76
CA ALA A 43 -9.12 11.39 8.19
C ALA A 43 -8.19 12.43 7.54
N GLU A 44 -6.94 12.06 7.28
CA GLU A 44 -5.96 12.88 6.54
C GLU A 44 -6.18 12.85 5.02
N GLY A 45 -7.20 12.12 4.52
CA GLY A 45 -7.54 12.06 3.11
C GLY A 45 -6.48 11.38 2.24
N VAL A 46 -5.71 10.45 2.81
CA VAL A 46 -4.69 9.68 2.06
C VAL A 46 -5.41 8.82 1.02
N PRO A 47 -5.14 8.97 -0.28
CA PRO A 47 -5.91 8.30 -1.33
C PRO A 47 -5.83 6.77 -1.28
N GLU A 48 -4.71 6.24 -0.82
CA GLU A 48 -4.42 4.81 -0.79
C GLU A 48 -3.69 4.46 0.52
N TYR A 49 -4.26 3.53 1.28
CA TYR A 49 -3.64 2.94 2.46
C TYR A 49 -3.70 1.42 2.37
N TRP A 50 -2.53 0.79 2.28
CA TRP A 50 -2.40 -0.65 2.08
C TRP A 50 -1.84 -1.32 3.32
N ILE A 51 -2.44 -2.46 3.66
CA ILE A 51 -1.95 -3.35 4.70
C ILE A 51 -1.57 -4.66 4.04
N VAL A 52 -0.31 -5.03 4.16
CA VAL A 52 0.26 -6.24 3.57
C VAL A 52 0.34 -7.31 4.65
N ASP A 53 -0.42 -8.39 4.47
CA ASP A 53 -0.30 -9.59 5.29
C ASP A 53 0.51 -10.64 4.53
N VAL A 54 1.77 -10.77 4.92
CA VAL A 54 2.73 -11.71 4.30
C VAL A 54 2.34 -13.17 4.56
N ASN A 55 1.68 -13.46 5.68
CA ASN A 55 1.31 -14.84 6.02
C ASN A 55 0.15 -15.34 5.14
N THR A 56 -0.79 -14.45 4.83
CA THR A 56 -1.93 -14.76 3.96
C THR A 56 -1.71 -14.36 2.50
N ARG A 57 -0.53 -13.78 2.17
CA ARG A 57 -0.17 -13.28 0.84
C ARG A 57 -1.21 -12.34 0.24
N MET A 58 -1.76 -11.48 1.09
CA MET A 58 -2.87 -10.61 0.72
C MET A 58 -2.54 -9.15 1.03
N VAL A 59 -3.06 -8.27 0.19
CA VAL A 59 -3.06 -6.83 0.45
C VAL A 59 -4.49 -6.37 0.70
N GLU A 60 -4.70 -5.70 1.83
CA GLU A 60 -5.91 -4.95 2.08
C GLU A 60 -5.73 -3.50 1.63
N ARG A 61 -6.58 -3.03 0.72
CA ARG A 61 -6.61 -1.66 0.25
C ARG A 61 -7.74 -0.88 0.90
N TRP A 62 -7.40 0.30 1.44
CA TRP A 62 -8.32 1.27 2.01
C TRP A 62 -8.18 2.62 1.29
N ARG A 63 -9.33 3.25 1.03
CA ARG A 63 -9.50 4.62 0.54
C ARG A 63 -10.25 5.46 1.58
N PRO A 64 -10.26 6.81 1.47
CA PRO A 64 -10.84 7.68 2.49
C PRO A 64 -12.27 7.33 2.91
N GLU A 65 -13.12 6.98 1.95
CA GLU A 65 -14.54 6.70 2.17
C GLU A 65 -14.86 5.21 2.39
N ASP A 66 -13.85 4.34 2.41
CA ASP A 66 -14.06 2.90 2.51
C ASP A 66 -14.53 2.49 3.91
N GLU A 67 -15.72 1.88 3.99
CA GLU A 67 -16.19 1.21 5.21
C GLU A 67 -15.55 -0.18 5.39
N ARG A 68 -15.17 -0.82 4.28
CA ARG A 68 -14.55 -2.15 4.22
C ARG A 68 -13.36 -2.12 3.26
N ALA A 69 -12.31 -2.87 3.61
CA ALA A 69 -11.16 -3.05 2.75
C ALA A 69 -11.54 -3.77 1.46
N GLU A 70 -10.88 -3.40 0.38
CA GLU A 70 -10.74 -4.24 -0.79
C GLU A 70 -9.61 -5.25 -0.55
N LEU A 71 -9.90 -6.54 -0.70
CA LEU A 71 -8.94 -7.62 -0.48
C LEU A 71 -8.37 -8.07 -1.82
N LEU A 72 -7.05 -7.97 -1.95
CA LEU A 72 -6.32 -8.26 -3.18
C LEU A 72 -5.35 -9.42 -2.93
N ALA A 73 -5.51 -10.51 -3.70
CA ALA A 73 -4.63 -11.68 -3.65
C ALA A 73 -3.97 -11.97 -5.02
N ASP A 74 -4.64 -11.69 -6.13
CA ASP A 74 -4.13 -12.04 -7.46
C ASP A 74 -3.25 -10.91 -8.05
N THR A 75 -3.82 -9.71 -8.19
CA THR A 75 -3.16 -8.56 -8.81
C THR A 75 -3.52 -7.27 -8.10
N LEU A 76 -2.49 -6.49 -7.76
CA LEU A 76 -2.64 -5.12 -7.29
C LEU A 76 -2.30 -4.15 -8.42
N THR A 77 -3.21 -3.23 -8.70
CA THR A 77 -3.00 -2.15 -9.68
C THR A 77 -3.11 -0.79 -9.00
N TRP A 78 -2.13 0.08 -9.24
CA TRP A 78 -2.08 1.43 -8.70
C TRP A 78 -1.69 2.45 -9.77
N GLN A 79 -2.51 3.50 -9.90
CA GLN A 79 -2.29 4.57 -10.87
C GLN A 79 -2.72 5.91 -10.24
N PRO A 80 -1.80 6.61 -9.54
CA PRO A 80 -2.11 7.90 -8.92
C PRO A 80 -2.19 9.03 -9.95
N ASP A 81 -1.60 8.85 -11.13
CA ASP A 81 -1.60 9.81 -12.23
C ASP A 81 -1.99 9.09 -13.52
N PRO A 82 -3.17 9.38 -14.11
CA PRO A 82 -3.64 8.78 -15.35
C PRO A 82 -2.74 9.01 -16.57
N SER A 83 -1.85 10.02 -16.53
CA SER A 83 -0.88 10.30 -17.61
C SER A 83 0.32 9.34 -17.60
N THR A 84 0.44 8.51 -16.55
CA THR A 84 1.50 7.51 -16.40
C THR A 84 0.93 6.10 -16.44
N PRO A 85 1.63 5.11 -17.02
CA PRO A 85 1.17 3.71 -16.98
C PRO A 85 0.97 3.23 -15.54
N PRO A 86 -0.04 2.38 -15.28
CA PRO A 86 -0.29 1.85 -13.95
C PRO A 86 0.87 0.95 -13.50
N LEU A 87 1.17 0.98 -12.19
CA LEU A 87 1.92 -0.10 -11.55
C LEU A 87 0.98 -1.29 -11.39
N ALA A 88 1.36 -2.44 -11.94
CA ALA A 88 0.67 -3.72 -11.73
C ALA A 88 1.63 -4.70 -11.05
N VAL A 89 1.19 -5.32 -9.97
CA VAL A 89 1.93 -6.32 -9.20
C VAL A 89 1.10 -7.61 -9.18
N ALA A 90 1.62 -8.68 -9.78
CA ALA A 90 1.07 -10.02 -9.60
C ALA A 90 1.46 -10.50 -8.20
N LEU A 91 0.51 -10.46 -7.26
CA LEU A 91 0.79 -10.59 -5.83
C LEU A 91 1.30 -12.00 -5.48
N ASP A 92 0.68 -13.05 -6.02
CA ASP A 92 1.14 -14.43 -5.84
C ASP A 92 2.62 -14.62 -6.21
N ALA A 93 2.98 -14.20 -7.43
CA ALA A 93 4.34 -14.30 -7.94
C ALA A 93 5.32 -13.43 -7.13
N TYR A 94 4.90 -12.22 -6.75
CA TYR A 94 5.70 -11.31 -5.95
C TYR A 94 5.98 -11.87 -4.55
N PHE A 95 4.98 -12.44 -3.88
CA PHE A 95 5.18 -13.08 -2.58
C PHE A 95 6.06 -14.32 -2.67
N ALA A 96 5.90 -15.15 -3.71
CA ALA A 96 6.79 -16.28 -3.93
C ALA A 96 8.26 -15.83 -4.10
N GLU A 97 8.49 -14.79 -4.91
CA GLU A 97 9.83 -14.23 -5.13
C GLU A 97 10.44 -13.70 -3.83
N VAL A 98 9.75 -12.82 -3.11
CA VAL A 98 10.31 -12.17 -1.91
C VAL A 98 10.48 -13.11 -0.72
N LEU A 99 9.73 -14.22 -0.68
CA LEU A 99 9.88 -15.28 0.33
C LEU A 99 10.93 -16.34 -0.07
N GLY A 100 11.52 -16.22 -1.27
CA GLY A 100 12.53 -17.16 -1.75
C GLY A 100 11.97 -18.54 -2.09
N GLU A 101 10.69 -18.60 -2.47
CA GLU A 101 10.03 -19.83 -2.88
C GLU A 101 10.44 -20.18 -4.31
N ALA A 102 10.69 -21.46 -4.56
CA ALA A 102 10.93 -21.92 -5.91
C ALA A 102 9.63 -21.77 -6.72
N PRO A 103 9.69 -21.38 -8.00
CA PRO A 103 8.50 -21.44 -8.85
C PRO A 103 7.96 -22.87 -8.88
N ASP A 104 6.65 -23.04 -8.73
CA ASP A 104 5.99 -24.34 -8.88
C ASP A 104 6.37 -24.92 -10.26
N VAL A 105 7.13 -26.02 -10.25
CA VAL A 105 7.61 -26.74 -11.45
C VAL A 105 6.60 -27.79 -11.88
#